data_AF-A0A7X7KNC4-F1
#
_entry.id   AF-A0A7X7KNC4-F1
#
_cell.length_a   1.000
_cell.length_b   1.000
_cell.length_c   1.000
_cell.angle_alpha   90.00
_cell.angle_beta   90.00
_cell.angle_gamma   90.00
#
_symmetry.space_group_name_H-M   'P 1'
#
loop_
_entity.id
_entity.type
_entity.pdbx_description
1 polymer ?
#
loop_
_entity_poly.entity_id
_entity_poly.type
_entity_poly.pdbx_seq_one_letter_code
_entity_poly.pdbx_strand_id
1 'polypeptide(L)'
;MNAMQLDLFQQPKLPDDPDARQLVNYLFTAGAWRTRADIERDLGMDDRQIRAARDAAGSLVIIGHLGFKHALIATAAERGKHLDFFRKQGKGMLHIMARDAAFFRTLGCEVLAADP
;
A
#
# COMPACT_ATOMS: atom_id res chain seq x y z
N MET A 1 -6.32 -42.23 -14.68
CA MET A 1 -6.14 -40.94 -15.38
C MET A 1 -6.42 -39.84 -14.36
N ASN A 2 -5.36 -39.22 -13.82
CA ASN A 2 -5.50 -38.16 -12.82
C ASN A 2 -5.98 -36.89 -13.52
N ALA A 3 -7.08 -36.32 -13.02
CA ALA A 3 -7.54 -35.01 -13.45
C ALA A 3 -6.51 -33.96 -13.02
N MET A 4 -5.69 -33.50 -13.96
CA MET A 4 -5.02 -32.20 -13.86
C MET A 4 -6.11 -31.12 -13.88
N GLN A 5 -6.72 -30.89 -12.73
CA GLN A 5 -7.60 -29.76 -12.53
C GLN A 5 -6.73 -28.50 -12.64
N LEU A 6 -6.90 -27.78 -13.74
CA LEU A 6 -6.23 -26.52 -14.01
C LEU A 6 -6.53 -25.57 -12.84
N ASP A 7 -5.51 -25.31 -12.02
CA ASP A 7 -5.51 -24.38 -10.88
C ASP A 7 -5.56 -22.89 -11.34
N LEU A 8 -6.15 -22.65 -12.51
CA LEU A 8 -6.22 -21.35 -13.18
C LEU A 8 -7.15 -20.35 -12.47
N PHE A 9 -7.93 -20.83 -11.50
CA PHE A 9 -8.83 -20.03 -10.66
C PHE A 9 -8.45 -20.15 -9.18
N GLN A 10 -7.17 -20.32 -8.85
CA GLN A 10 -6.73 -20.21 -7.45
C GLN A 10 -7.21 -18.88 -6.89
N GLN A 11 -8.18 -18.96 -5.97
CA GLN A 11 -8.57 -17.82 -5.17
C GLN A 11 -7.29 -17.30 -4.49
N PRO A 12 -7.08 -15.98 -4.46
CA PRO A 12 -5.89 -15.43 -3.83
C PRO A 12 -5.77 -16.01 -2.41
N LYS A 13 -4.67 -16.70 -2.14
CA LYS A 13 -4.43 -17.31 -0.83
C LYS A 13 -4.54 -16.21 0.22
N LEU A 14 -5.47 -16.38 1.17
CA LEU A 14 -5.60 -15.45 2.28
C LEU A 14 -4.31 -15.44 3.10
N PRO A 15 -3.95 -14.29 3.71
CA PRO A 15 -2.78 -14.22 4.58
C PRO A 15 -2.88 -15.23 5.73
N ASP A 16 -1.72 -15.79 6.11
CA ASP A 16 -1.60 -16.67 7.27
C ASP A 16 -1.76 -15.87 8.58
N ASP A 17 -1.36 -14.60 8.57
CA ASP A 17 -1.54 -13.65 9.68
C ASP A 17 -3.04 -13.34 9.93
N PRO A 18 -3.53 -13.46 11.17
CA PRO A 18 -4.94 -13.30 11.50
C PRO A 18 -5.42 -11.85 11.33
N ASP A 19 -4.60 -10.86 11.67
CA ASP A 19 -4.95 -9.44 11.56
C ASP A 19 -5.01 -9.03 10.09
N ALA A 20 -4.04 -9.50 9.29
CA ALA A 20 -4.05 -9.31 7.85
C ALA A 20 -5.29 -9.92 7.20
N ARG A 21 -5.67 -11.14 7.61
CA ARG A 21 -6.88 -11.80 7.11
C ARG A 21 -8.15 -11.03 7.49
N GLN A 22 -8.23 -10.56 8.73
CA GLN A 22 -9.35 -9.75 9.20
C GLN A 22 -9.47 -8.44 8.40
N LEU A 23 -8.35 -7.75 8.18
CA LEU A 23 -8.30 -6.52 7.39
C LEU A 23 -8.71 -6.76 5.93
N VAL A 24 -8.18 -7.82 5.29
CA VAL A 24 -8.49 -8.20 3.90
C VAL A 24 -9.98 -8.48 3.74
N ASN A 25 -10.55 -9.30 4.64
CA ASN A 25 -11.97 -9.64 4.61
C ASN A 25 -12.85 -8.40 4.84
N TYR A 26 -12.51 -7.57 5.83
CA TYR A 26 -13.22 -6.32 6.09
C TYR A 26 -13.26 -5.42 4.86
N LEU A 27 -12.11 -5.18 4.22
CA LEU A 27 -12.02 -4.32 3.03
C LEU A 27 -12.74 -4.92 1.83
N PHE A 28 -12.73 -6.24 1.67
CA PHE A 28 -13.48 -6.94 0.62
C PHE A 28 -14.99 -6.77 0.83
N THR A 29 -15.49 -7.02 2.04
CA THR A 29 -16.91 -6.89 2.40
C THR A 29 -17.39 -5.44 2.35
N ALA A 30 -16.57 -4.48 2.77
CA ALA A 30 -16.92 -3.07 2.74
C ALA A 30 -17.15 -2.54 1.30
N GLY A 31 -16.50 -3.14 0.28
CA GLY A 31 -16.69 -2.78 -1.13
C GLY A 31 -16.20 -1.37 -1.52
N ALA A 32 -15.68 -0.60 -0.57
CA ALA A 32 -15.35 0.81 -0.72
C ALA A 32 -14.00 1.15 -0.07
N TRP A 33 -13.51 2.37 -0.31
CA TRP A 33 -12.36 2.90 0.41
C TRP A 33 -12.68 3.08 1.89
N ARG A 34 -11.74 2.72 2.75
CA ARG A 34 -11.84 2.88 4.19
C ARG A 34 -10.66 3.68 4.72
N THR A 35 -10.94 4.69 5.53
CA THR A 35 -9.89 5.44 6.19
C THR A 35 -9.33 4.64 7.36
N ARG A 36 -8.18 5.07 7.89
CA ARG A 36 -7.64 4.50 9.14
C ARG A 36 -8.65 4.60 10.29
N ALA A 37 -9.31 5.75 10.42
CA ALA A 37 -10.31 5.97 11.46
C ALA A 37 -11.53 5.04 11.34
N ASP A 38 -11.93 4.70 10.11
CA ASP A 38 -13.00 3.71 9.90
C ASP A 38 -12.55 2.31 10.33
N ILE A 39 -11.33 1.92 9.99
CA ILE A 39 -10.78 0.61 10.34
C ILE A 39 -10.59 0.49 11.86
N GLU A 40 -10.08 1.54 12.50
CA GLU A 40 -9.90 1.60 13.95
C GLU A 40 -11.26 1.51 14.68
N ARG A 41 -12.26 2.26 14.22
CA ARG A 41 -13.63 2.20 14.76
C ARG A 41 -14.26 0.82 14.59
N ASP A 42 -14.13 0.22 13.40
CA ASP A 42 -14.89 -0.97 13.04
C ASP A 42 -14.19 -2.28 13.48
N LEU A 43 -12.85 -2.31 13.52
CA LEU A 43 -12.05 -3.49 13.87
C LEU A 43 -11.32 -3.37 15.22
N GLY A 44 -11.27 -2.18 15.83
CA GLY A 44 -10.51 -1.95 17.05
C GLY A 44 -8.99 -2.03 16.87
N MET A 45 -8.50 -1.96 15.62
CA MET A 45 -7.07 -2.01 15.30
C MET A 45 -6.45 -0.62 15.40
N ASP A 46 -5.35 -0.49 16.12
CA ASP A 46 -4.58 0.76 16.17
C ASP A 46 -3.78 0.99 14.86
N ASP A 47 -3.19 2.19 14.68
CA ASP A 47 -2.40 2.50 13.47
C ASP A 47 -1.26 1.50 13.23
N ARG A 48 -0.59 1.05 14.29
CA ARG A 48 0.55 0.14 14.17
C ARG A 48 0.09 -1.23 13.68
N GLN A 49 -1.02 -1.74 14.23
CA GLN A 49 -1.64 -2.99 13.81
C GLN A 49 -2.13 -2.90 12.36
N ILE A 50 -2.79 -1.80 11.99
CA ILE A 50 -3.26 -1.59 10.61
C ILE A 50 -2.09 -1.62 9.62
N ARG A 51 -0.95 -0.99 9.95
CA ARG A 51 0.25 -1.03 9.10
C ARG A 51 0.84 -2.43 8.99
N ALA A 52 0.99 -3.13 10.11
CA ALA A 52 1.53 -4.49 10.15
C ALA A 52 0.64 -5.48 9.37
N ALA A 53 -0.67 -5.44 9.62
CA ALA A 53 -1.67 -6.23 8.93
C ALA A 53 -1.69 -5.95 7.42
N ARG A 54 -1.57 -4.68 7.02
CA ARG A 54 -1.45 -4.29 5.61
C ARG A 54 -0.19 -4.86 4.97
N ASP A 55 0.95 -4.78 5.64
CA ASP A 55 2.22 -5.26 5.10
C ASP A 55 2.19 -6.79 4.93
N ALA A 56 1.62 -7.50 5.90
CA ALA A 56 1.37 -8.94 5.83
C ALA A 56 0.33 -9.33 4.77
N ALA A 57 -0.64 -8.45 4.46
CA ALA A 57 -1.62 -8.66 3.39
C ALA A 57 -1.05 -8.49 1.98
N GLY A 58 0.12 -7.86 1.83
CA GLY A 58 0.82 -7.71 0.55
C GLY A 58 -0.02 -7.04 -0.54
N SER A 59 -0.15 -7.69 -1.70
CA SER A 59 -0.83 -7.14 -2.88
C SER A 59 -2.36 -7.16 -2.78
N LEU A 60 -2.94 -7.73 -1.71
CA LEU A 60 -4.39 -7.80 -1.52
C LEU A 60 -4.99 -6.47 -1.03
N VAL A 61 -4.17 -5.58 -0.48
CA VAL A 61 -4.61 -4.26 0.00
C VAL A 61 -3.90 -3.16 -0.77
N ILE A 62 -4.68 -2.28 -1.38
CA ILE A 62 -4.21 -1.10 -2.09
C ILE A 62 -4.38 0.11 -1.17
N ILE A 63 -3.37 0.97 -1.14
CA ILE A 63 -3.40 2.24 -0.43
C ILE A 63 -3.80 3.33 -1.44
N GLY A 64 -4.37 4.43 -1.00
CA GLY A 64 -4.66 5.58 -1.84
C GLY A 64 -4.87 6.82 -1.00
N HIS A 65 -5.10 7.95 -1.65
CA HIS A 65 -5.41 9.21 -0.98
C HIS A 65 -6.71 9.13 -0.13
N LEU A 66 -7.60 8.18 -0.42
CA LEU A 66 -8.83 7.93 0.33
C LEU A 66 -8.69 6.87 1.43
N GLY A 67 -7.49 6.30 1.64
CA GLY A 67 -7.23 5.27 2.63
C GLY A 67 -6.89 3.91 2.01
N PHE A 68 -7.60 2.86 2.41
CA PHE A 68 -7.32 1.47 2.07
C PHE A 68 -8.49 0.86 1.29
N LYS A 69 -8.20 -0.02 0.32
CA LYS A 69 -9.22 -0.77 -0.43
C LYS A 69 -8.69 -2.14 -0.81
N HIS A 70 -9.57 -3.14 -0.87
CA HIS A 70 -9.19 -4.47 -1.31
C HIS A 70 -8.88 -4.50 -2.81
N ALA A 71 -7.85 -5.24 -3.20
CA ALA A 71 -7.35 -5.23 -4.57
C ALA A 71 -8.37 -5.79 -5.57
N LEU A 72 -9.12 -6.84 -5.25
CA LEU A 72 -10.09 -7.41 -6.20
C LEU A 72 -11.27 -6.49 -6.55
N ILE A 73 -11.63 -5.57 -5.65
CA ILE A 73 -12.78 -4.64 -5.83
C ILE A 73 -12.35 -3.27 -6.37
N ALA A 74 -11.04 -3.03 -6.49
CA ALA A 74 -10.52 -1.78 -7.02
C ALA A 74 -10.66 -1.76 -8.56
N THR A 75 -11.35 -0.74 -9.07
CA THR A 75 -11.48 -0.52 -10.52
C THR A 75 -10.14 -0.14 -11.15
N ALA A 76 -9.99 -0.37 -12.45
CA ALA A 76 -8.78 0.02 -13.18
C ALA A 76 -8.49 1.53 -13.05
N ALA A 77 -9.53 2.37 -13.06
CA ALA A 77 -9.39 3.82 -12.87
C ALA A 77 -8.84 4.18 -11.48
N GLU A 78 -9.31 3.50 -10.42
CA GLU A 78 -8.80 3.70 -9.06
C GLU A 78 -7.32 3.28 -8.93
N ARG A 79 -6.95 2.15 -9.56
CA ARG A 79 -5.55 1.70 -9.59
C ARG A 79 -4.65 2.67 -10.37
N GLY A 80 -5.12 3.19 -11.50
CA GLY A 80 -4.41 4.17 -12.30
C GLY A 80 -4.18 5.47 -11.53
N LYS A 81 -5.22 6.01 -10.87
CA LYS A 81 -5.12 7.20 -10.01
C LYS A 81 -4.11 7.00 -8.86
N HIS A 82 -4.04 5.79 -8.32
CA HIS A 82 -3.08 5.45 -7.28
C HIS A 82 -1.63 5.46 -7.78
N LEU A 83 -1.36 4.85 -8.94
CA LEU A 83 -0.03 4.88 -9.55
C LEU A 83 0.41 6.31 -9.89
N ASP A 84 -0.49 7.13 -10.42
CA ASP A 84 -0.22 8.53 -10.70
C ASP A 84 0.08 9.34 -9.44
N PHE A 85 -0.63 9.05 -8.34
CA PHE A 85 -0.34 9.67 -7.05
C PHE A 85 1.06 9.33 -6.55
N PHE A 86 1.45 8.05 -6.56
CA PHE A 86 2.81 7.66 -6.16
C PHE A 86 3.87 8.23 -7.08
N ARG A 87 3.62 8.29 -8.38
CA ARG A 87 4.53 8.92 -9.34
C ARG A 87 4.73 10.41 -9.02
N LYS A 88 3.67 11.14 -8.65
CA LYS A 88 3.75 12.55 -8.24
C LYS A 88 4.50 12.71 -6.92
N GLN A 89 4.23 11.86 -5.93
CA GLN A 89 4.95 11.88 -4.66
C GLN A 89 6.45 11.57 -4.82
N GLY A 90 6.78 10.52 -5.57
CA GLY A 90 8.17 10.16 -5.86
C GLY A 90 8.93 11.27 -6.58
N LYS A 91 8.29 11.91 -7.58
CA LYS A 91 8.87 13.10 -8.24
C LYS A 91 9.09 14.26 -7.26
N GLY A 92 8.15 14.50 -6.34
CA GLY A 92 8.29 15.52 -5.31
C GLY A 92 9.45 15.24 -4.36
N MET A 93 9.61 14.00 -3.90
CA MET A 93 10.72 13.60 -3.02
C MET A 93 12.08 13.77 -3.69
N LEU A 94 12.21 13.32 -4.95
CA LEU A 94 13.45 13.52 -5.72
C LEU A 94 13.78 15.01 -5.90
N HIS A 95 12.77 15.86 -6.08
CA HIS A 95 12.96 17.29 -6.22
C HIS A 95 13.42 17.95 -4.91
N ILE A 96 12.88 17.52 -3.76
CA ILE A 96 13.31 17.98 -2.42
C ILE A 96 14.76 17.58 -2.17
N MET A 97 15.12 16.31 -2.43
CA MET A 97 16.50 15.83 -2.27
C MET A 97 17.49 16.59 -3.16
N ALA A 98 17.11 16.94 -4.38
CA ALA A 98 17.94 17.75 -5.27
C ALA A 98 18.12 19.20 -4.74
N ARG A 99 17.07 19.80 -4.18
CA ARG A 99 17.13 21.14 -3.58
C ARG A 99 18.03 21.16 -2.36
N ASP A 100 17.88 20.17 -1.49
CA ASP A 100 18.66 20.07 -0.26
C ASP A 100 20.14 19.80 -0.59
N ALA A 101 20.44 18.93 -1.57
CA ALA A 101 21.79 18.71 -2.06
C ALA A 101 22.42 19.97 -2.71
N ALA A 102 21.63 20.86 -3.31
CA ALA A 102 22.11 22.15 -3.83
C ALA A 102 22.34 23.18 -2.70
N PHE A 103 21.46 23.19 -1.70
CA PHE A 103 21.61 24.01 -0.50
C PHE A 103 22.88 23.67 0.28
N PHE A 104 23.14 22.39 0.54
CA PHE A 104 24.36 21.95 1.25
C PHE A 104 25.64 22.21 0.44
N ARG A 105 25.60 22.08 -0.90
CA ARG A 105 26.70 22.50 -1.77
C ARG A 105 26.99 23.99 -1.71
N THR A 106 25.96 24.83 -1.62
CA THR A 106 26.10 26.30 -1.52
C THR A 106 26.72 26.71 -0.19
N LEU A 107 26.48 25.94 0.88
CA LEU A 107 27.07 26.15 2.20
C LEU A 107 28.49 25.57 2.34
N GLY A 108 29.05 24.96 1.29
CA GLY A 108 30.39 24.37 1.31
C GLY A 108 30.49 23.06 2.12
N CYS A 109 29.36 22.43 2.45
CA CYS A 109 29.35 21.14 3.11
C CYS A 109 29.49 20.03 2.06
N GLU A 110 30.48 19.14 2.23
CA GLU A 110 30.56 17.92 1.43
C GLU A 110 29.33 17.06 1.72
N VAL A 111 28.45 16.94 0.74
CA VAL A 111 27.35 15.96 0.78
C VAL A 111 28.01 14.61 0.59
N LEU A 112 28.27 13.90 1.69
CA LEU A 112 28.59 12.48 1.65
C LEU A 112 27.41 11.79 0.97
N ALA A 113 27.55 11.51 -0.32
CA ALA A 113 26.62 10.64 -1.02
C ALA A 113 26.64 9.32 -0.25
N ALA A 114 25.52 8.98 0.40
CA ALA A 114 25.30 7.62 0.81
C ALA A 114 25.35 6.78 -0.48
N ASP A 115 26.37 5.93 -0.59
CA ASP A 115 26.57 5.04 -1.74
C ASP A 115 25.28 4.25 -2.03
N PRO A 116 25.00 3.95 -3.33
CA PRO A 116 23.74 3.38 -3.79
C PRO A 116 23.43 1.99 -3.24
#